data_AF-A0A345Z500-F1
#
_entry.id   AF-A0A345Z500-F1
#
_cell.length_a   1.000
_cell.length_b   1.000
_cell.length_c   1.000
_cell.angle_alpha   90.00
_cell.angle_beta   90.00
_cell.angle_gamma   90.00
#
_symmetry.space_group_name_H-M   'P 1'
#
loop_
_entity.id
_entity.type
_entity.pdbx_description
1 polymer ?
#
loop_
_entity_poly.entity_id
_entity_poly.type
_entity_poly.pdbx_seq_one_letter_code
_entity_poly.pdbx_strand_id
1 'polypeptide(L)'
;MINIFDSKFIRRNAATSHKQITLYVGKGLLPKTIIKEENKIELNLEELNNLFKIKMLQKIGFSLDNIKVFLDNLTSERNLFLIFHDFLESEKKGLDKLVLTLNEIEQDNENLAKKEAFYFSNKIIIAPYIAIDVFEIKKKWFEDDEKKNFLRKWRKTFYSLFLNYESNLEIEKDKVIFEKLDSLDNFFSENSNFNSKIYFFSFINWLTCEPRYIKEMKRICKYNYSNEITNATIKWFCKKY
;
A
#
# COMPACT_ATOMS: atom_id res chain seq x y z
N MET A 1 -1.73 -34.67 -11.69
CA MET A 1 -2.47 -34.88 -10.43
C MET A 1 -2.69 -33.49 -9.84
N ILE A 2 -3.94 -33.04 -9.65
CA ILE A 2 -4.20 -31.72 -9.04
C ILE A 2 -4.09 -31.89 -7.54
N ASN A 3 -3.12 -31.22 -6.90
CA ASN A 3 -3.03 -31.21 -5.45
C ASN A 3 -4.18 -30.35 -4.89
N ILE A 4 -5.06 -30.97 -4.11
CA ILE A 4 -6.17 -30.31 -3.43
C ILE A 4 -5.86 -30.22 -1.94
N PHE A 5 -6.06 -29.04 -1.38
CA PHE A 5 -5.80 -28.70 0.01
C PHE A 5 -7.12 -28.42 0.72
N ASP A 6 -7.36 -29.16 1.80
CA ASP A 6 -8.61 -29.10 2.54
C ASP A 6 -8.67 -27.94 3.58
N SER A 7 -9.83 -27.77 4.18
CA SER A 7 -10.09 -26.78 5.22
C SER A 7 -9.20 -26.91 6.45
N LYS A 8 -8.72 -28.12 6.78
CA LYS A 8 -7.86 -28.36 7.93
C LYS A 8 -6.44 -27.87 7.62
N PHE A 9 -5.94 -28.17 6.42
CA PHE A 9 -4.67 -27.68 5.91
C PHE A 9 -4.64 -26.15 5.86
N ILE A 10 -5.66 -25.53 5.25
CA ILE A 10 -5.73 -24.07 5.08
C ILE A 10 -5.78 -23.36 6.43
N ARG A 11 -6.61 -23.84 7.38
CA ARG A 11 -6.69 -23.23 8.71
C ARG A 11 -5.37 -23.29 9.48
N ARG A 12 -4.67 -24.43 9.40
CA ARG A 12 -3.42 -24.65 10.14
C ARG A 12 -2.24 -23.91 9.53
N ASN A 13 -2.06 -24.02 8.22
CA ASN A 13 -0.86 -23.53 7.55
C ASN A 13 -1.02 -22.09 7.05
N ALA A 14 -2.19 -21.73 6.54
CA ALA A 14 -2.44 -20.38 6.07
C ALA A 14 -2.99 -19.48 7.17
N ALA A 15 -3.20 -19.95 8.41
CA ALA A 15 -3.75 -19.16 9.53
C ALA A 15 -4.97 -18.29 9.10
N THR A 16 -5.91 -18.90 8.37
CA THR A 16 -7.07 -18.22 7.79
C THR A 16 -8.35 -18.94 8.19
N SER A 17 -9.29 -18.18 8.73
CA SER A 17 -10.59 -18.71 9.16
C SER A 17 -11.53 -18.92 7.97
N HIS A 18 -12.53 -19.79 8.17
CA HIS A 18 -13.57 -20.03 7.17
C HIS A 18 -14.29 -18.71 6.79
N LYS A 19 -14.64 -17.88 7.77
CA LYS A 19 -15.28 -16.56 7.55
C LYS A 19 -14.44 -15.64 6.66
N GLN A 20 -13.11 -15.64 6.83
CA GLN A 20 -12.23 -14.84 5.98
C GLN A 20 -12.23 -15.34 4.53
N ILE A 21 -12.20 -16.66 4.32
CA ILE A 21 -12.28 -17.24 2.96
C ILE A 21 -13.63 -16.88 2.30
N THR A 22 -14.75 -17.02 3.03
CA THR A 22 -16.07 -16.62 2.53
C THR A 22 -16.11 -15.14 2.16
N LEU A 23 -15.48 -14.28 2.97
CA LEU A 23 -15.37 -12.84 2.66
C LEU A 23 -14.56 -12.59 1.38
N TYR A 24 -13.43 -13.28 1.19
CA TYR A 24 -12.61 -13.15 -0.03
C TYR A 24 -13.39 -13.61 -1.28
N VAL A 25 -14.13 -14.71 -1.17
CA VAL A 25 -15.03 -15.18 -2.24
C VAL A 25 -16.13 -14.15 -2.53
N GLY A 26 -16.76 -13.60 -1.49
CA GLY A 26 -17.79 -12.57 -1.63
C GLY A 26 -17.29 -11.27 -2.27
N LYS A 27 -16.01 -10.94 -2.07
CA LYS A 27 -15.33 -9.82 -2.72
C LYS A 27 -14.81 -10.15 -4.13
N GLY A 28 -14.95 -11.39 -4.60
CA GLY A 28 -14.46 -11.82 -5.91
C GLY A 28 -12.93 -11.86 -6.01
N LEU A 29 -12.26 -12.13 -4.90
CA LEU A 29 -10.80 -12.35 -4.82
C LEU A 29 -10.42 -13.83 -4.96
N LEU A 30 -11.37 -14.72 -4.66
CA LEU A 30 -11.26 -16.17 -4.83
C LEU A 30 -12.52 -16.69 -5.51
N PRO A 31 -12.43 -17.78 -6.30
CA PRO A 31 -13.58 -18.27 -7.03
C PRO A 31 -14.58 -18.95 -6.08
N LYS A 32 -15.88 -18.87 -6.40
CA LYS A 32 -16.95 -19.49 -5.58
C LYS A 32 -16.82 -21.01 -5.50
N THR A 33 -16.17 -21.62 -6.49
CA THR A 33 -15.97 -23.07 -6.63
C THR A 33 -15.14 -23.71 -5.52
N ILE A 34 -14.42 -22.91 -4.71
CA ILE A 34 -13.66 -23.41 -3.56
C ILE A 34 -14.55 -23.78 -2.37
N ILE A 35 -15.77 -23.23 -2.31
CA ILE A 35 -16.77 -23.58 -1.30
C ILE A 35 -17.59 -24.74 -1.88
N LYS A 36 -17.30 -25.94 -1.38
CA LYS A 36 -17.97 -27.18 -1.74
C LYS A 36 -19.25 -27.38 -0.92
N GLU A 37 -19.90 -28.51 -1.16
CA GLU A 37 -21.03 -29.00 -0.37
C GLU A 37 -20.69 -28.95 1.13
N GLU A 38 -21.73 -28.73 1.95
CA GLU A 38 -21.61 -28.63 3.42
C GLU A 38 -20.67 -27.51 3.91
N ASN A 39 -20.40 -26.48 3.09
CA ASN A 39 -19.46 -25.40 3.38
C ASN A 39 -18.02 -25.90 3.64
N LYS A 40 -17.60 -26.98 2.98
CA LYS A 40 -16.20 -27.40 2.99
C LYS A 40 -15.40 -26.51 2.05
N ILE A 41 -14.22 -26.07 2.49
CA ILE A 41 -13.28 -25.32 1.67
C ILE A 41 -12.23 -26.27 1.12
N GLU A 42 -12.05 -26.24 -0.20
CA GLU A 42 -11.00 -26.95 -0.95
C GLU A 42 -10.34 -26.00 -1.94
N LEU A 43 -9.01 -25.88 -1.85
CA LEU A 43 -8.22 -25.07 -2.77
C LEU A 43 -7.28 -25.97 -3.54
N ASN A 44 -7.12 -25.72 -4.83
CA ASN A 44 -5.98 -26.23 -5.59
C ASN A 44 -4.72 -25.38 -5.33
N LEU A 45 -3.60 -25.74 -5.96
CA LEU A 45 -2.33 -25.02 -5.79
C LEU A 45 -2.40 -23.55 -6.25
N GLU A 46 -3.10 -23.26 -7.35
CA GLU A 46 -3.27 -21.90 -7.87
C GLU A 46 -4.09 -21.03 -6.92
N GLU A 47 -5.19 -21.56 -6.41
CA GLU A 47 -6.05 -20.88 -5.45
C GLU A 47 -5.33 -20.65 -4.11
N LEU A 48 -4.48 -21.59 -3.70
CA LEU A 48 -3.62 -21.43 -2.53
C LEU A 48 -2.56 -20.33 -2.73
N ASN A 49 -1.97 -20.25 -3.92
CA ASN A 49 -1.05 -19.17 -4.28
C ASN A 49 -1.75 -17.80 -4.29
N ASN A 50 -2.99 -17.73 -4.79
CA ASN A 50 -3.78 -16.51 -4.76
C ASN A 50 -4.16 -16.12 -3.32
N LEU A 51 -4.50 -17.08 -2.47
CA LEU A 51 -4.69 -16.83 -1.04
C LEU A 51 -3.43 -16.24 -0.40
N PHE A 52 -2.24 -16.79 -0.70
CA PHE A 52 -0.97 -16.24 -0.22
C PHE A 52 -0.78 -14.77 -0.64
N LYS A 53 -1.00 -14.45 -1.92
CA LYS A 53 -0.88 -13.08 -2.46
C LYS A 53 -1.82 -12.11 -1.75
N ILE A 54 -3.09 -12.49 -1.56
CA ILE A 54 -4.09 -11.69 -0.82
C ILE A 54 -3.58 -11.41 0.59
N LYS A 55 -3.09 -12.44 1.30
CA LYS A 55 -2.60 -12.28 2.67
C LYS A 55 -1.37 -11.39 2.77
N MET A 56 -0.43 -11.52 1.84
CA MET A 56 0.75 -10.65 1.79
C MET A 56 0.35 -9.20 1.57
N LEU A 57 -0.55 -8.92 0.62
CA LEU A 57 -1.06 -7.56 0.39
C LEU A 57 -1.83 -7.01 1.60
N GLN A 58 -2.64 -7.84 2.30
CA GLN A 58 -3.28 -7.43 3.55
C GLN A 58 -2.26 -7.13 4.65
N LYS A 59 -1.17 -7.91 4.73
CA LYS A 59 -0.08 -7.68 5.69
C LYS A 59 0.67 -6.38 5.39
N ILE A 60 0.80 -6.04 4.11
CA ILE A 60 1.28 -4.73 3.63
C ILE A 60 0.25 -3.63 3.92
N GLY A 61 -0.99 -3.94 4.30
CA GLY A 61 -1.99 -2.96 4.71
C GLY A 61 -2.96 -2.53 3.61
N PHE A 62 -2.98 -3.21 2.47
CA PHE A 62 -4.00 -2.98 1.44
C PHE A 62 -5.37 -3.50 1.89
N SER A 63 -6.43 -2.74 1.61
CA SER A 63 -7.82 -3.18 1.82
C SER A 63 -8.21 -4.25 0.80
N LEU A 64 -9.26 -5.03 1.08
CA LEU A 64 -9.73 -6.06 0.12
C LEU A 64 -10.17 -5.48 -1.22
N ASP A 65 -10.74 -4.27 -1.21
CA ASP A 65 -11.14 -3.60 -2.45
C ASP A 65 -9.90 -3.16 -3.25
N ASN A 66 -8.85 -2.65 -2.58
CA ASN A 66 -7.57 -2.34 -3.26
C ASN A 66 -6.89 -3.60 -3.80
N ILE A 67 -6.92 -4.70 -3.05
CA ILE A 67 -6.34 -5.98 -3.48
C ILE A 67 -7.05 -6.48 -4.74
N LYS A 68 -8.38 -6.33 -4.82
CA LYS A 68 -9.11 -6.70 -6.02
C LYS A 68 -8.64 -5.91 -7.24
N VAL A 69 -8.55 -4.59 -7.11
CA VAL A 69 -8.02 -3.74 -8.17
C VAL A 69 -6.61 -4.18 -8.57
N PHE A 70 -5.76 -4.50 -7.60
CA PHE A 70 -4.40 -4.98 -7.84
C PHE A 70 -4.38 -6.26 -8.68
N LEU A 71 -5.15 -7.28 -8.28
CA LEU A 71 -5.17 -8.57 -8.95
C LEU A 71 -5.86 -8.52 -10.33
N ASP A 72 -6.93 -7.75 -10.47
CA ASP A 72 -7.67 -7.62 -11.73
C ASP A 72 -6.87 -6.86 -12.81
N ASN A 73 -5.88 -6.04 -12.41
CA ASN A 73 -5.08 -5.22 -13.32
C ASN A 73 -3.63 -5.70 -13.47
N LEU A 74 -3.24 -6.78 -12.79
CA LEU A 74 -1.87 -7.27 -12.79
C LEU A 74 -1.48 -7.79 -14.18
N THR A 75 -0.46 -7.17 -14.78
CA THR A 75 0.06 -7.60 -16.09
C THR A 75 1.14 -8.69 -15.97
N SER A 76 1.85 -8.73 -14.83
CA SER A 76 2.88 -9.74 -14.55
C SER A 76 2.98 -10.02 -13.05
N GLU A 77 3.07 -11.32 -12.69
CA GLU A 77 3.27 -11.73 -11.30
C GLU A 77 4.56 -11.19 -10.69
N ARG A 78 5.59 -10.95 -11.52
CA ARG A 78 6.88 -10.40 -11.07
C ARG A 78 6.70 -9.09 -10.30
N ASN A 79 5.75 -8.25 -10.71
CA ASN A 79 5.58 -6.90 -10.16
C ASN A 79 5.01 -6.93 -8.75
N LEU A 80 4.13 -7.90 -8.52
CA LEU A 80 3.62 -8.20 -7.20
C LEU A 80 4.73 -8.70 -6.27
N PHE A 81 5.60 -9.59 -6.76
CA PHE A 81 6.73 -10.10 -5.97
C PHE A 81 7.80 -9.05 -5.68
N LEU A 82 8.00 -8.06 -6.56
CA LEU A 82 8.87 -6.92 -6.26
C LEU A 82 8.36 -6.13 -5.04
N ILE A 83 7.04 -5.86 -4.96
CA ILE A 83 6.46 -5.22 -3.76
C ILE A 83 6.66 -6.10 -2.52
N PHE A 84 6.48 -7.42 -2.64
CA PHE A 84 6.66 -8.32 -1.50
C PHE A 84 8.11 -8.34 -1.01
N HIS A 85 9.08 -8.37 -1.92
CA HIS A 85 10.49 -8.31 -1.58
C HIS A 85 10.84 -6.99 -0.88
N ASP A 86 10.42 -5.87 -1.47
CA ASP A 86 10.59 -4.52 -0.92
C ASP A 86 10.02 -4.37 0.49
N PHE A 87 8.81 -4.93 0.72
CA PHE A 87 8.17 -4.96 2.03
C PHE A 87 9.01 -5.71 3.06
N LEU A 88 9.48 -6.90 2.71
CA LEU A 88 10.29 -7.73 3.62
C LEU A 88 11.63 -7.06 3.95
N GLU A 89 12.27 -6.43 2.96
CA GLU A 89 13.51 -5.68 3.20
C GLU A 89 13.27 -4.49 4.14
N SER A 90 12.17 -3.76 3.97
CA SER A 90 11.86 -2.65 4.86
C SER A 90 11.45 -3.09 6.27
N GLU A 91 10.73 -4.20 6.42
CA GLU A 91 10.44 -4.76 7.75
C GLU A 91 11.73 -5.13 8.48
N LYS A 92 12.71 -5.73 7.76
CA LYS A 92 14.02 -6.04 8.33
C LYS A 92 14.76 -4.77 8.80
N LYS A 93 14.89 -3.77 7.93
CA LYS A 93 15.52 -2.48 8.29
C LYS A 93 14.80 -1.80 9.46
N GLY A 94 13.48 -1.90 9.47
CA GLY A 94 12.65 -1.37 10.53
C GLY A 94 12.90 -2.02 11.88
N LEU A 95 13.00 -3.34 11.90
CA LEU A 95 13.33 -4.09 13.11
C LEU A 95 14.71 -3.72 13.63
N ASP A 96 15.71 -3.62 12.75
CA ASP A 96 17.07 -3.19 13.12
C ASP A 96 17.05 -1.80 13.77
N LYS A 97 16.27 -0.85 13.19
CA LYS A 97 16.12 0.51 13.72
C LYS A 97 15.37 0.56 15.05
N LEU A 98 14.36 -0.28 15.25
CA LEU A 98 13.66 -0.40 16.54
C LEU A 98 14.60 -0.91 17.62
N VAL A 99 15.42 -1.93 17.31
CA VAL A 99 16.42 -2.45 18.25
C VAL A 99 17.39 -1.34 18.66
N LEU A 100 17.91 -0.57 17.69
CA LEU A 100 18.77 0.59 17.99
C LEU A 100 18.06 1.63 18.86
N THR A 101 16.81 1.98 18.51
CA THR A 101 16.01 2.97 19.26
C THR A 101 15.75 2.52 20.70
N LEU A 102 15.46 1.23 20.92
CA LEU A 102 15.27 0.66 22.26
C LEU A 102 16.55 0.72 23.09
N ASN A 103 17.70 0.35 22.49
CA ASN A 103 18.99 0.44 23.15
C ASN A 103 19.34 1.89 23.53
N GLU A 104 19.02 2.86 22.67
CA GLU A 104 19.19 4.29 22.98
C GLU A 104 18.30 4.75 24.14
N ILE A 105 17.05 4.30 24.20
CA ILE A 105 16.12 4.65 25.29
C ILE A 105 16.58 4.04 26.61
N GLU A 106 17.09 2.80 26.60
CA GLU A 106 17.64 2.14 27.80
C GLU A 106 18.86 2.88 28.35
N GLN A 107 19.69 3.45 27.47
CA GLN A 107 20.90 4.19 27.84
C GLN A 107 20.64 5.64 28.25
N ASP A 108 19.54 6.25 27.80
CA ASP A 108 19.23 7.67 27.99
C ASP A 108 17.82 7.88 28.58
N ASN A 109 17.74 7.79 29.92
CA ASN A 109 16.49 7.86 30.69
C ASN A 109 15.70 9.18 30.55
N GLU A 110 16.29 10.25 30.00
CA GLU A 110 15.62 11.55 29.83
C GLU A 110 14.88 11.69 28.48
N ASN A 111 15.06 10.73 27.55
CA ASN A 111 14.61 10.84 26.15
C ASN A 111 13.41 9.95 25.77
N LEU A 112 12.56 9.59 26.74
CA LEU A 112 11.38 8.73 26.58
C LEU A 112 10.32 9.23 25.57
N ALA A 113 10.46 10.46 25.03
CA ALA A 113 9.50 11.09 24.13
C ALA A 113 9.92 11.15 22.65
N LYS A 114 10.86 10.31 22.19
CA LYS A 114 11.23 10.25 20.76
C LYS A 114 9.99 9.90 19.91
N LYS A 115 9.63 10.79 18.99
CA LYS A 115 8.44 10.69 18.13
C LYS A 115 8.45 9.39 17.32
N GLU A 116 9.63 8.95 16.92
CA GLU A 116 9.92 7.71 16.21
C GLU A 116 9.44 6.48 17.01
N ALA A 117 9.63 6.46 18.33
CA ALA A 117 9.14 5.40 19.23
C ALA A 117 7.60 5.31 19.25
N PHE A 118 6.91 6.45 19.20
CA PHE A 118 5.45 6.48 19.10
C PHE A 118 4.94 6.09 17.70
N TYR A 119 5.71 6.35 16.64
CA TYR A 119 5.35 5.87 15.31
C TYR A 119 5.53 4.35 15.17
N PHE A 120 6.54 3.75 15.82
CA PHE A 120 6.71 2.29 15.84
C PHE A 120 5.53 1.56 16.51
N SER A 121 4.88 2.19 17.49
CA SER A 121 3.75 1.60 18.21
C SER A 121 2.39 1.78 17.52
N ASN A 122 2.32 2.58 16.44
CA ASN A 122 1.05 2.87 15.77
C ASN A 122 0.72 1.82 14.69
N LYS A 123 -0.37 1.07 14.89
CA LYS A 123 -0.67 -0.21 14.20
C LYS A 123 -1.32 -0.11 12.82
N ILE A 124 -1.40 1.07 12.23
CA ILE A 124 -2.25 1.27 11.05
C ILE A 124 -1.45 2.07 10.03
N ILE A 125 -1.19 1.42 8.88
CA ILE A 125 -0.59 1.88 7.61
C ILE A 125 0.59 0.97 7.23
N ILE A 126 0.72 0.71 5.92
CA ILE A 126 1.86 0.06 5.23
C ILE A 126 3.11 0.14 6.09
N ALA A 127 3.50 -1.01 6.66
CA ALA A 127 4.47 -1.21 7.75
C ALA A 127 4.86 0.07 8.52
N PRO A 128 4.64 0.16 9.86
CA PRO A 128 4.99 1.36 10.63
C PRO A 128 6.42 1.86 10.37
N TYR A 129 7.36 0.96 10.05
CA TYR A 129 8.73 1.25 9.64
C TYR A 129 8.87 1.96 8.28
N ILE A 130 8.16 1.50 7.24
CA ILE A 130 8.14 2.18 5.92
C ILE A 130 7.59 3.59 6.09
N ALA A 131 6.55 3.76 6.90
CA ALA A 131 5.97 5.08 7.16
C ALA A 131 6.95 6.04 7.85
N ILE A 132 7.78 5.54 8.78
CA ILE A 132 8.83 6.33 9.45
C ILE A 132 9.92 6.74 8.47
N ASP A 133 10.42 5.82 7.65
CA ASP A 133 11.45 6.14 6.66
C ASP A 133 10.94 7.18 5.65
N VAL A 134 9.70 7.02 5.15
CA VAL A 134 9.05 8.04 4.30
C VAL A 134 8.94 9.39 5.03
N PHE A 135 8.62 9.37 6.33
CA PHE A 135 8.51 10.59 7.14
C PHE A 135 9.86 11.31 7.26
N GLU A 136 10.94 10.59 7.56
CA GLU A 136 12.29 11.16 7.69
C GLU A 136 12.82 11.70 6.37
N ILE A 137 12.64 10.96 5.27
CA ILE A 137 13.03 11.39 3.93
C ILE A 137 12.30 12.68 3.57
N LYS A 138 10.99 12.72 3.81
CA LYS A 138 10.21 13.91 3.54
C LYS A 138 10.66 15.08 4.40
N LYS A 139 11.04 14.87 5.67
CA LYS A 139 11.58 15.95 6.50
C LYS A 139 12.77 16.60 5.79
N LYS A 140 13.70 15.81 5.27
CA LYS A 140 14.85 16.29 4.46
C LYS A 140 14.40 17.02 3.19
N TRP A 141 13.41 16.50 2.46
CA TRP A 141 12.86 17.20 1.28
C TRP A 141 12.15 18.51 1.61
N PHE A 142 11.67 18.69 2.85
CA PHE A 142 10.99 19.91 3.28
C PHE A 142 11.95 20.94 3.91
N GLU A 143 13.19 20.54 4.18
CA GLU A 143 14.30 21.43 4.50
C GLU A 143 14.90 22.05 3.22
N ASP A 144 14.76 21.37 2.09
CA ASP A 144 15.10 21.87 0.74
C ASP A 144 13.90 22.60 0.11
N ASP A 145 14.05 23.90 -0.18
CA ASP A 145 12.96 24.71 -0.70
C ASP A 145 12.52 24.34 -2.12
N GLU A 146 13.43 23.85 -2.98
CA GLU A 146 13.09 23.41 -4.34
C GLU A 146 12.22 22.17 -4.28
N LYS A 147 12.65 21.15 -3.53
CA LYS A 147 11.94 19.87 -3.37
C LYS A 147 10.59 20.07 -2.70
N LYS A 148 10.54 20.89 -1.65
CA LYS A 148 9.30 21.31 -0.98
C LYS A 148 8.34 21.99 -1.93
N ASN A 149 8.82 22.90 -2.78
CA ASN A 149 7.99 23.62 -3.74
C ASN A 149 7.45 22.68 -4.81
N PHE A 150 8.29 21.76 -5.32
CA PHE A 150 7.86 20.70 -6.23
C PHE A 150 6.73 19.87 -5.60
N LEU A 151 6.94 19.29 -4.41
CA LEU A 151 5.97 18.43 -3.76
C LEU A 151 4.65 19.14 -3.43
N ARG A 152 4.71 20.43 -3.05
CA ARG A 152 3.52 21.25 -2.81
C ARG A 152 2.75 21.52 -4.10
N LYS A 153 3.44 21.89 -5.18
CA LYS A 153 2.83 22.17 -6.49
C LYS A 153 2.25 20.89 -7.10
N TRP A 154 3.03 19.80 -7.07
CA TRP A 154 2.61 18.49 -7.54
C TRP A 154 1.34 18.03 -6.84
N ARG A 155 1.31 18.04 -5.50
CA ARG A 155 0.13 17.59 -4.73
C ARG A 155 -1.14 18.37 -5.08
N LYS A 156 -1.06 19.71 -5.12
CA LYS A 156 -2.21 20.56 -5.46
C LYS A 156 -2.72 20.27 -6.87
N THR A 157 -1.79 20.13 -7.82
CA THR A 157 -2.12 19.80 -9.22
C THR A 157 -2.76 18.41 -9.30
N PHE A 158 -2.18 17.43 -8.61
CA PHE A 158 -2.68 16.07 -8.58
C PHE A 158 -4.10 15.99 -8.01
N TYR A 159 -4.38 16.62 -6.87
CA TYR A 159 -5.75 16.70 -6.34
C TYR A 159 -6.72 17.38 -7.31
N SER A 160 -6.29 18.43 -8.01
CA SER A 160 -7.16 19.11 -8.98
C SER A 160 -7.56 18.24 -10.18
N LEU A 161 -6.82 17.17 -10.49
CA LEU A 161 -7.23 16.21 -11.53
C LEU A 161 -8.49 15.42 -11.16
N PHE A 162 -8.82 15.35 -9.87
CA PHE A 162 -10.03 14.70 -9.36
C PHE A 162 -11.20 15.69 -9.23
N LEU A 163 -11.02 16.94 -9.62
CA LEU A 163 -12.10 17.92 -9.69
C LEU A 163 -13.00 17.52 -10.86
N ASN A 164 -14.27 17.19 -10.56
CA ASN A 164 -15.21 16.58 -11.50
C ASN A 164 -14.81 15.16 -11.96
N TYR A 165 -14.22 14.35 -11.07
CA TYR A 165 -13.85 12.96 -11.36
C TYR A 165 -15.01 12.09 -11.87
N GLU A 166 -16.27 12.50 -11.72
CA GLU A 166 -17.44 11.76 -12.23
C GLU A 166 -17.81 12.12 -13.68
N SER A 167 -17.32 13.24 -14.26
CA SER A 167 -17.86 13.77 -15.53
C SER A 167 -17.08 13.49 -16.82
N ASN A 168 -15.77 13.18 -16.79
CA ASN A 168 -15.00 12.90 -18.02
C ASN A 168 -14.94 11.40 -18.40
N LEU A 169 -14.59 11.09 -19.65
CA LEU A 169 -14.35 9.72 -20.10
C LEU A 169 -13.17 9.08 -19.33
N GLU A 170 -13.32 7.83 -18.90
CA GLU A 170 -12.39 7.13 -17.99
C GLU A 170 -10.97 7.00 -18.56
N ILE A 171 -10.83 6.81 -19.88
CA ILE A 171 -9.54 6.58 -20.55
C ILE A 171 -8.67 7.85 -20.58
N GLU A 172 -9.25 9.01 -20.85
CA GLU A 172 -8.49 10.27 -20.89
C GLU A 172 -8.06 10.71 -19.49
N LYS A 173 -8.86 10.40 -18.47
CA LYS A 173 -8.53 10.64 -17.05
C LYS A 173 -7.30 9.85 -16.60
N ASP A 174 -7.29 8.55 -16.87
CA ASP A 174 -6.19 7.66 -16.47
C ASP A 174 -4.86 8.15 -17.07
N LYS A 175 -4.85 8.58 -18.34
CA LYS A 175 -3.63 9.08 -18.98
C LYS A 175 -3.02 10.28 -18.25
N VAL A 176 -3.82 11.31 -17.96
CA VAL A 176 -3.33 12.53 -17.30
C VAL A 176 -2.91 12.25 -15.85
N ILE A 177 -3.64 11.37 -15.15
CA ILE A 177 -3.27 10.94 -13.79
C ILE A 177 -1.95 10.18 -13.81
N PHE A 178 -1.74 9.28 -14.77
CA PHE A 178 -0.54 8.47 -14.90
C PHE A 178 0.68 9.33 -15.22
N GLU A 179 0.56 10.32 -16.12
CA GLU A 179 1.62 11.29 -16.37
C GLU A 179 2.03 12.05 -15.10
N LYS A 180 1.09 12.34 -14.19
CA LYS A 180 1.43 12.92 -12.89
C LYS A 180 2.06 11.94 -11.93
N LEU A 181 1.62 10.69 -11.89
CA LEU A 181 2.28 9.66 -11.09
C LEU A 181 3.70 9.38 -11.59
N ASP A 182 3.93 9.41 -12.91
CA ASP A 182 5.27 9.32 -13.50
C ASP A 182 6.19 10.46 -13.06
N SER A 183 5.68 11.70 -13.05
CA SER A 183 6.49 12.83 -12.56
C SER A 183 6.87 12.70 -11.08
N LEU A 184 6.01 12.09 -10.25
CA LEU A 184 6.34 11.81 -8.85
C LEU A 184 7.35 10.66 -8.74
N ASP A 185 7.19 9.62 -9.55
CA ASP A 185 8.07 8.45 -9.57
C ASP A 185 9.49 8.82 -10.01
N ASN A 186 9.62 9.71 -11.00
CA ASN A 186 10.91 10.29 -11.40
C ASN A 186 11.52 11.13 -10.27
N PHE A 187 10.72 11.97 -9.60
CA PHE A 187 11.20 12.72 -8.44
C PHE A 187 11.74 11.79 -7.35
N PHE A 188 11.05 10.69 -7.03
CA PHE A 188 11.53 9.69 -6.08
C PHE A 188 12.84 9.05 -6.56
N SER A 189 12.91 8.65 -7.83
CA SER A 189 14.09 7.99 -8.40
C SER A 189 15.33 8.90 -8.42
N GLU A 190 15.15 10.21 -8.62
CA GLU A 190 16.24 11.19 -8.68
C GLU A 190 16.68 11.70 -7.30
N ASN A 191 15.77 11.73 -6.32
CA ASN A 191 15.98 12.41 -5.04
C ASN A 191 15.99 11.47 -3.83
N SER A 192 15.94 10.17 -4.07
CA SER A 192 16.03 9.17 -3.02
C SER A 192 16.94 8.04 -3.49
N ASN A 193 17.84 7.57 -2.63
CA ASN A 193 18.60 6.32 -2.87
C ASN A 193 17.71 5.07 -2.81
N PHE A 194 16.40 5.22 -3.00
CA PHE A 194 15.39 4.21 -2.72
C PHE A 194 14.67 3.85 -4.03
N ASN A 195 15.02 2.70 -4.59
CA ASN A 195 14.36 2.13 -5.77
C ASN A 195 13.04 1.44 -5.45
N SER A 196 12.65 1.39 -4.17
CA SER A 196 11.53 0.57 -3.74
C SER A 196 10.19 1.28 -3.91
N LYS A 197 9.23 0.57 -4.51
CA LYS A 197 7.91 1.11 -4.87
C LYS A 197 6.96 1.18 -3.69
N ILE A 198 7.31 0.53 -2.57
CA ILE A 198 6.52 0.60 -1.35
C ILE A 198 6.58 1.99 -0.70
N TYR A 199 7.71 2.70 -0.82
CA TYR A 199 7.84 4.09 -0.36
C TYR A 199 6.91 5.03 -1.12
N PHE A 200 6.75 4.79 -2.42
CA PHE A 200 5.81 5.52 -3.27
C PHE A 200 4.36 5.30 -2.80
N PHE A 201 3.94 4.06 -2.60
CA PHE A 201 2.61 3.74 -2.08
C PHE A 201 2.37 4.33 -0.68
N SER A 202 3.36 4.27 0.21
CA SER A 202 3.28 4.88 1.54
C SER A 202 3.15 6.40 1.48
N PHE A 203 3.84 7.06 0.55
CA PHE A 203 3.67 8.49 0.34
C PHE A 203 2.28 8.85 -0.18
N ILE A 204 1.76 8.12 -1.16
CA ILE A 204 0.39 8.32 -1.65
C ILE A 204 -0.62 8.07 -0.52
N ASN A 205 -0.46 6.98 0.23
CA ASN A 205 -1.32 6.68 1.37
C ASN A 205 -1.27 7.81 2.42
N TRP A 206 -0.11 8.42 2.65
CA TRP A 206 -0.03 9.59 3.53
C TRP A 206 -0.86 10.77 3.01
N LEU A 207 -0.82 11.03 1.70
CA LEU A 207 -1.62 12.07 1.06
C LEU A 207 -3.13 11.79 1.12
N THR A 208 -3.55 10.54 1.23
CA THR A 208 -4.96 10.14 1.22
C THR A 208 -5.53 9.85 2.60
N CYS A 209 -4.70 9.61 3.62
CA CYS A 209 -5.16 9.19 4.95
C CYS A 209 -4.96 10.23 6.03
N GLU A 210 -4.02 11.18 5.89
CA GLU A 210 -3.76 12.09 6.99
C GLU A 210 -4.66 13.33 7.05
N PRO A 211 -5.13 13.72 8.27
CA PRO A 211 -6.19 14.73 8.40
C PRO A 211 -5.89 16.06 7.72
N ARG A 212 -4.63 16.51 7.74
CA ARG A 212 -4.22 17.76 7.08
C ARG A 212 -4.39 17.70 5.56
N TYR A 213 -4.08 16.55 4.96
CA TYR A 213 -4.13 16.35 3.51
C TYR A 213 -5.54 16.06 3.05
N ILE A 214 -6.33 15.32 3.84
CA ILE A 214 -7.77 15.16 3.61
C ILE A 214 -8.47 16.53 3.64
N LYS A 215 -8.14 17.40 4.61
CA LYS A 215 -8.69 18.78 4.65
C LYS A 215 -8.30 19.59 3.42
N GLU A 216 -7.05 19.50 2.98
CA GLU A 216 -6.58 20.19 1.78
C GLU A 216 -7.28 19.68 0.51
N MET A 217 -7.40 18.36 0.35
CA MET A 217 -8.10 17.71 -0.75
C MET A 217 -9.57 18.12 -0.78
N LYS A 218 -10.30 18.04 0.34
CA LYS A 218 -11.70 18.50 0.42
C LYS A 218 -11.84 19.99 0.07
N ARG A 219 -10.87 20.83 0.43
CA ARG A 219 -10.91 22.25 0.06
C ARG A 219 -10.81 22.46 -1.47
N ILE A 220 -9.94 21.70 -2.13
CA ILE A 220 -9.69 21.78 -3.57
C ILE A 220 -10.83 21.11 -4.35
N CYS A 221 -11.14 19.86 -4.03
CA CYS A 221 -12.02 18.99 -4.81
C CYS A 221 -13.46 18.95 -4.30
N LYS A 222 -13.78 19.62 -3.18
CA LYS A 222 -15.08 19.58 -2.45
C LYS A 222 -15.44 18.24 -1.81
N TYR A 223 -14.87 17.14 -2.28
CA TYR A 223 -15.09 15.79 -1.77
C TYR A 223 -13.78 15.12 -1.32
N ASN A 224 -13.91 13.95 -0.70
CA ASN A 224 -12.79 13.11 -0.30
C ASN A 224 -12.53 12.03 -1.36
N TYR A 225 -11.50 12.21 -2.19
CA TYR A 225 -11.15 11.29 -3.28
C TYR A 225 -10.03 10.30 -2.92
N SER A 226 -9.86 9.99 -1.62
CA SER A 226 -8.79 9.09 -1.13
C SER A 226 -8.79 7.72 -1.84
N ASN A 227 -9.96 7.15 -2.06
CA ASN A 227 -10.10 5.80 -2.63
C ASN A 227 -9.78 5.82 -4.13
N GLU A 228 -10.27 6.83 -4.84
CA GLU A 228 -10.06 7.04 -6.27
C GLU A 228 -8.58 7.27 -6.57
N ILE A 229 -7.92 8.11 -5.76
CA ILE A 229 -6.47 8.33 -5.83
C ILE A 229 -5.72 7.01 -5.63
N THR A 230 -6.07 6.25 -4.58
CA THR A 230 -5.40 4.98 -4.28
C THR A 230 -5.59 3.97 -5.42
N ASN A 231 -6.81 3.86 -5.97
CA ASN A 231 -7.11 2.95 -7.06
C ASN A 231 -6.39 3.35 -8.36
N ALA A 232 -6.38 4.63 -8.72
CA ALA A 232 -5.66 5.11 -9.89
C ALA A 232 -4.14 4.88 -9.76
N THR A 233 -3.61 5.03 -8.54
CA THR A 233 -2.20 4.73 -8.22
C THR A 233 -1.87 3.26 -8.42
N ILE A 234 -2.74 2.35 -7.95
CA ILE A 234 -2.57 0.90 -8.16
C ILE A 234 -2.65 0.55 -9.65
N LYS A 235 -3.65 1.08 -10.38
CA LYS A 235 -3.80 0.87 -11.83
C LYS A 235 -2.55 1.32 -12.60
N TRP A 236 -1.99 2.49 -12.25
CA TRP A 236 -0.74 3.00 -12.83
C TRP A 236 0.42 2.05 -12.58
N PHE A 237 0.60 1.61 -11.33
CA PHE A 237 1.68 0.71 -10.96
C PHE A 237 1.63 -0.58 -11.77
N CYS A 238 0.47 -1.24 -11.84
CA CYS A 238 0.29 -2.51 -12.55
C CYS A 238 0.52 -2.41 -14.07
N LYS A 239 0.34 -1.21 -14.65
CA LYS A 239 0.59 -0.95 -16.08
C LYS A 239 2.04 -0.59 -16.37
N LYS A 240 2.70 0.13 -15.46
CA LYS A 240 4.06 0.66 -15.65
C LYS A 240 5.13 -0.37 -15.32
N TYR A 241 4.95 -1.09 -14.23
CA TYR A 241 5.84 -2.13 -13.76
C TYR A 241 5.15 -3.44 -14.03
#